data_AF-A0A9J6F920-F1
#
_entry.id   AF-A0A9J6F920-F1
#
_cell.length_a   1.000
_cell.length_b   1.000
_cell.length_c   1.000
_cell.angle_alpha   90.00
_cell.angle_beta   90.00
_cell.angle_gamma   90.00
#
_symmetry.space_group_name_H-M   'P 1'
#
loop_
_entity.id
_entity.type
_entity.pdbx_description
1 polymer ?
#
loop_
_entity_poly.entity_id
_entity_poly.type
_entity_poly.pdbx_seq_one_letter_code
_entity_poly.pdbx_strand_id
1 'polypeptide(L)'
;MKTLENHISSQDAVIDRLHVELNESEQYNRAVNLEIHGLPVTPHEDFLKEMTDWAIKLKLTSFKVDQVIAVHRLPVRGNKPAPILVKFANVVFRDAWLSARSKLRKLCEYDELPQIFLSKI
;
A
#
# COMPACT_ATOMS: atom_id res chain seq x y z
N MET A 1 13.06 -47.09 -10.64
CA MET A 1 13.67 -45.77 -10.37
C MET A 1 13.17 -44.69 -11.31
N LYS A 2 13.31 -44.82 -12.64
CA LYS A 2 12.84 -43.82 -13.63
C LYS A 2 11.41 -43.28 -13.48
N THR A 3 10.43 -44.12 -13.14
CA THR A 3 9.03 -43.67 -13.00
C THR A 3 8.83 -42.73 -11.81
N LEU A 4 9.59 -42.94 -10.73
CA LEU A 4 9.53 -42.08 -9.54
C LEU A 4 10.27 -40.76 -9.79
N GLU A 5 11.42 -40.81 -10.44
CA GLU A 5 12.20 -39.63 -10.84
C GLU A 5 11.38 -38.72 -11.78
N ASN A 6 10.67 -39.31 -12.75
CA ASN A 6 9.77 -38.57 -13.64
C ASN A 6 8.59 -37.94 -12.88
N HIS A 7 8.05 -38.64 -11.88
CA HIS A 7 6.95 -38.11 -11.07
C HIS A 7 7.40 -36.93 -10.21
N ILE A 8 8.58 -37.04 -9.57
CA ILE A 8 9.19 -35.96 -8.78
C ILE A 8 9.47 -34.75 -9.68
N SER A 9 10.10 -34.95 -10.83
CA SER A 9 10.40 -33.85 -11.76
C SER A 9 9.12 -33.16 -12.28
N SER A 10 8.05 -33.92 -12.53
CA SER A 10 6.76 -33.35 -12.90
C SER A 10 6.11 -32.57 -11.75
N GLN A 11 6.26 -33.02 -10.51
CA GLN A 11 5.74 -32.31 -9.34
C GLN A 11 6.52 -31.01 -9.09
N ASP A 12 7.84 -31.03 -9.19
CA ASP A 12 8.68 -29.83 -9.05
C ASP A 12 8.28 -28.75 -10.06
N ALA A 13 8.05 -29.14 -11.33
CA ALA A 13 7.59 -28.21 -12.36
C ALA A 13 6.20 -27.59 -12.05
N VAL A 14 5.30 -28.35 -11.42
CA VAL A 14 3.99 -27.84 -10.99
C VAL A 14 4.14 -26.89 -9.81
N ILE A 15 4.99 -27.23 -8.83
CA ILE A 15 5.27 -26.36 -7.67
C ILE A 15 5.86 -25.03 -8.13
N ASP A 16 6.81 -25.05 -9.06
CA ASP A 16 7.42 -23.84 -9.61
C ASP A 16 6.39 -22.97 -10.33
N ARG A 17 5.52 -23.58 -11.15
CA ARG A 17 4.42 -22.84 -11.80
C ARG A 17 3.48 -22.22 -10.78
N LEU A 18 3.07 -22.97 -9.75
CA LEU A 18 2.17 -22.47 -8.70
C LEU A 18 2.82 -21.31 -7.93
N HIS A 19 4.12 -21.37 -7.64
CA HIS A 19 4.84 -20.26 -7.01
C HIS A 19 4.85 -19.00 -7.90
N VAL A 20 5.02 -19.16 -9.22
CA VAL A 20 4.95 -18.04 -10.17
C VAL A 20 3.55 -17.42 -10.19
N GLU A 21 2.50 -18.23 -10.36
CA GLU A 21 1.12 -17.77 -10.40
C GLU A 21 0.69 -17.09 -9.08
N LEU A 22 1.10 -17.65 -7.94
CA LEU A 22 0.84 -17.05 -6.63
C LEU A 22 1.52 -15.69 -6.51
N ASN A 23 2.80 -15.59 -6.89
CA ASN A 23 3.54 -14.34 -6.83
C ASN A 23 2.93 -13.27 -7.77
N GLU A 24 2.52 -13.64 -8.99
CA GLU A 24 1.82 -12.72 -9.90
C GLU A 24 0.49 -12.23 -9.31
N SER A 25 -0.31 -13.14 -8.74
CA SER A 25 -1.56 -12.80 -8.08
C SER A 25 -1.35 -11.88 -6.87
N GLU A 26 -0.31 -12.14 -6.07
CA GLU A 26 0.05 -11.28 -4.94
C GLU A 26 0.51 -9.89 -5.39
N GLN A 27 1.36 -9.81 -6.42
CA GLN A 27 1.82 -8.54 -6.98
C GLN A 27 0.65 -7.73 -7.51
N TYR A 28 -0.30 -8.37 -8.19
CA TYR A 28 -1.54 -7.72 -8.63
C TYR A 28 -2.35 -7.19 -7.44
N ASN A 29 -2.45 -7.95 -6.35
CA ASN A 29 -3.12 -7.50 -5.13
C ASN A 29 -2.41 -6.31 -4.46
N ARG A 30 -1.08 -6.27 -4.50
CA ARG A 30 -0.27 -5.17 -3.95
C ARG A 30 -0.32 -3.90 -4.80
N ALA A 31 -0.63 -4.01 -6.09
CA ALA A 31 -0.67 -2.88 -7.01
C ALA A 31 -1.68 -1.79 -6.61
N VAL A 32 -2.74 -2.15 -5.87
CA VAL A 32 -3.74 -1.19 -5.35
C VAL A 32 -3.37 -0.62 -3.97
N ASN A 33 -2.25 -1.04 -3.40
CA ASN A 33 -1.81 -0.59 -2.10
C ASN A 33 -0.92 0.67 -2.20
N LEU A 34 -0.99 1.48 -1.15
CA LEU A 34 -0.16 2.63 -0.90
C LEU A 34 0.34 2.55 0.54
N GLU A 35 1.60 2.87 0.76
CA GLU A 35 2.13 3.08 2.11
C GLU A 35 2.26 4.57 2.40
N ILE A 36 1.88 4.94 3.61
CA ILE A 36 2.07 6.27 4.18
C ILE A 36 3.10 6.15 5.30
N HIS A 37 4.20 6.88 5.16
CA HIS A 37 5.30 6.93 6.12
C HIS A 37 5.36 8.29 6.82
N GLY A 38 5.98 8.33 7.99
CA GLY A 38 6.31 9.58 8.68
C GLY A 38 5.23 10.10 9.63
N LEU A 39 4.05 9.47 9.69
CA LEU A 39 3.04 9.80 10.68
C LEU A 39 3.41 9.25 12.07
N PRO A 40 3.44 10.08 13.13
CA PRO A 40 3.58 9.60 14.51
C PRO A 40 2.39 8.73 14.89
N VAL A 41 2.58 7.80 15.82
CA VAL A 41 1.49 6.96 16.33
C VAL A 41 0.74 7.75 17.40
N THR A 42 -0.56 7.95 17.22
CA THR A 42 -1.41 8.61 18.22
C THR A 42 -2.47 7.65 18.79
N PRO A 43 -2.92 7.85 20.03
CA PRO A 43 -4.11 7.16 20.53
C PRO A 43 -5.33 7.63 19.71
N HIS A 44 -6.11 6.69 19.16
CA HIS A 44 -7.31 6.96 18.35
C HIS A 44 -7.05 7.57 16.97
N GLU A 45 -6.20 6.93 16.16
CA GLU A 45 -5.93 7.35 14.78
C GLU A 45 -7.17 7.16 13.89
N ASP A 46 -7.64 8.24 13.27
CA ASP A 46 -8.67 8.20 12.21
C ASP A 46 -8.03 8.57 10.86
N PHE A 47 -7.42 7.57 10.24
CA PHE A 47 -6.75 7.75 8.95
C PHE A 47 -7.68 8.13 7.82
N LEU A 48 -8.95 7.72 7.87
CA LEU A 48 -9.91 8.07 6.82
C LEU A 48 -10.24 9.56 6.87
N LYS A 49 -10.36 10.12 8.07
CA LYS A 49 -10.51 11.56 8.27
C LYS A 49 -9.26 12.32 7.83
N GLU A 50 -8.07 11.90 8.24
CA GLU A 50 -6.81 12.54 7.80
C GLU A 50 -6.64 12.51 6.28
N MET A 51 -6.93 11.36 5.65
CA MET A 51 -6.91 11.25 4.20
C MET A 51 -7.95 12.16 3.53
N THR A 52 -9.13 12.32 4.12
CA THR A 52 -10.14 13.24 3.59
C THR A 52 -9.65 14.68 3.65
N ASP A 53 -9.06 15.09 4.77
CA ASP A 53 -8.49 16.43 4.95
C ASP A 53 -7.34 16.69 3.95
N TRP A 54 -6.46 15.71 3.75
CA TRP A 54 -5.40 15.80 2.74
C TRP A 54 -5.94 15.81 1.32
N ALA A 55 -6.97 15.02 1.00
CA ALA A 55 -7.57 15.01 -0.32
C ALA A 55 -8.12 16.40 -0.70
N ILE A 56 -8.74 17.09 0.26
CA ILE A 56 -9.20 18.48 0.09
C ILE A 56 -8.00 19.40 -0.18
N LYS A 57 -6.96 19.36 0.65
CA LYS A 57 -5.75 20.20 0.48
C LYS A 57 -5.01 19.93 -0.82
N LEU A 58 -4.97 18.67 -1.26
CA LEU A 58 -4.32 18.22 -2.50
C LEU A 58 -5.15 18.45 -3.75
N LYS A 59 -6.40 18.92 -3.60
CA LYS A 59 -7.40 19.06 -4.67
C LYS A 59 -7.71 17.74 -5.38
N LEU A 60 -7.71 16.64 -4.63
CA LEU A 60 -8.21 15.34 -5.06
C LEU A 60 -9.74 15.31 -4.88
N THR A 61 -10.45 16.17 -5.62
CA THR A 61 -11.89 16.41 -5.46
C THR A 61 -12.77 15.20 -5.74
N SER A 62 -12.23 14.18 -6.40
CA SER A 62 -12.90 12.90 -6.66
C SER A 62 -12.68 11.85 -5.57
N PHE A 63 -11.87 12.13 -4.54
CA PHE A 63 -11.63 11.18 -3.46
C PHE A 63 -12.92 10.95 -2.68
N LYS A 64 -13.20 9.67 -2.41
CA LYS A 64 -14.30 9.22 -1.58
C LYS A 64 -13.82 8.08 -0.70
N VAL A 65 -14.37 7.98 0.51
CA VAL A 65 -13.98 6.97 1.49
C VAL A 65 -14.28 5.54 0.99
N ASP A 66 -15.32 5.36 0.19
CA ASP A 66 -15.69 4.08 -0.45
C ASP A 66 -14.63 3.55 -1.43
N GLN A 67 -13.67 4.39 -1.85
CA GLN A 67 -12.53 4.00 -2.66
C GLN A 67 -11.44 3.29 -1.84
N VAL A 68 -11.50 3.36 -0.51
CA VAL A 68 -10.58 2.69 0.41
C VAL A 68 -11.22 1.40 0.91
N ILE A 69 -10.60 0.27 0.57
CA ILE A 69 -11.02 -1.05 1.04
C ILE A 69 -10.55 -1.28 2.49
N ALA A 70 -9.31 -0.89 2.79
CA ALA A 70 -8.73 -1.09 4.11
C ALA A 70 -7.66 -0.04 4.41
N VAL A 71 -7.53 0.32 5.68
CA VAL A 71 -6.45 1.17 6.19
C VAL A 71 -6.00 0.66 7.55
N HIS A 72 -4.70 0.42 7.72
CA HIS A 72 -4.14 -0.01 8.99
C HIS A 72 -2.62 0.18 9.05
N ARG A 73 -2.08 0.31 10.25
CA ARG A 73 -0.62 0.30 10.49
C ARG A 73 -0.06 -1.10 10.17
N LEU A 74 1.04 -1.15 9.44
CA LEU A 74 1.81 -2.37 9.25
C LEU A 74 2.55 -2.74 10.54
N PRO A 75 2.71 -4.02 10.87
CA PRO A 75 3.52 -4.43 12.00
C PRO A 75 4.98 -4.08 11.71
N VAL A 76 5.61 -3.28 12.57
CA VAL A 76 7.03 -2.91 12.42
C VAL A 76 7.87 -3.53 13.51
N ARG A 77 9.03 -4.06 13.10
CA ARG A 77 10.10 -4.44 14.02
C ARG A 77 10.98 -3.23 14.27
N GLY A 78 10.88 -2.64 15.46
CA GLY A 78 11.76 -1.56 15.92
C GLY A 78 11.05 -0.29 16.36
N ASN A 79 11.83 0.76 16.64
CA ASN A 79 11.37 2.00 17.26
C ASN A 79 10.94 3.09 16.25
N LYS A 80 10.76 2.73 14.97
CA LYS A 80 10.30 3.65 13.92
C LYS A 80 8.77 3.66 13.88
N PRO A 81 8.13 4.80 13.55
CA PRO A 81 6.68 4.84 13.35
C PRO A 81 6.27 3.83 12.28
N ALA A 82 5.29 3.00 12.60
CA ALA A 82 4.82 1.97 11.69
C ALA A 82 4.18 2.60 10.44
N PRO A 83 4.55 2.24 9.21
CA PRO A 83 3.88 2.78 8.03
C PRO A 83 2.44 2.31 7.99
N ILE A 84 1.58 3.13 7.38
CA ILE A 84 0.17 2.82 7.22
C ILE A 84 -0.02 2.24 5.82
N LEU A 85 -0.59 1.05 5.75
CA LEU A 85 -1.07 0.46 4.52
C LEU A 85 -2.47 0.98 4.22
N VAL A 86 -2.63 1.57 3.04
CA VAL A 86 -3.95 1.90 2.47
C VAL A 86 -4.17 1.02 1.25
N LYS A 87 -5.25 0.25 1.26
CA LYS A 87 -5.69 -0.55 0.12
C LYS A 87 -6.83 0.16 -0.58
N PHE A 88 -6.64 0.50 -1.85
CA PHE A 88 -7.69 1.10 -2.68
C PHE A 88 -8.51 0.06 -3.43
N ALA A 89 -9.70 0.45 -3.88
CA ALA A 89 -10.56 -0.37 -4.73
C ALA A 89 -9.96 -0.65 -6.10
N ASN A 90 -9.10 0.24 -6.61
CA ASN A 90 -8.38 0.06 -7.87
C ASN A 90 -7.09 0.88 -7.91
N VAL A 91 -6.26 0.61 -8.93
CA VAL A 91 -4.96 1.26 -9.14
C VAL A 91 -5.11 2.74 -9.49
N VAL A 92 -6.19 3.14 -10.16
CA VAL A 92 -6.43 4.53 -10.57
C VAL A 92 -6.53 5.45 -9.35
N PHE A 93 -7.25 5.03 -8.30
CA PHE A 93 -7.33 5.80 -7.06
C PHE A 93 -5.98 5.90 -6.37
N ARG A 94 -5.24 4.80 -6.27
CA ARG A 94 -3.88 4.77 -5.72
C ARG A 94 -2.95 5.72 -6.48
N ASP A 95 -2.98 5.69 -7.81
CA ASP A 95 -2.12 6.51 -8.66
C ASP A 95 -2.43 8.01 -8.55
N ALA A 96 -3.70 8.39 -8.35
CA ALA A 96 -4.07 9.77 -8.07
C ALA A 96 -3.35 10.31 -6.82
N TRP A 97 -3.29 9.52 -5.75
CA TRP A 97 -2.54 9.84 -4.53
C TRP A 97 -1.03 9.95 -4.78
N LEU A 98 -0.45 8.99 -5.50
CA LEU A 98 0.98 9.04 -5.85
C LEU A 98 1.34 10.26 -6.71
N SER A 99 0.47 10.66 -7.63
CA SER A 99 0.67 11.85 -8.47
C SER A 99 0.67 13.15 -7.65
N ALA A 100 -0.06 13.16 -6.53
CA ALA A 100 -0.16 14.29 -5.62
C ALA A 100 0.96 14.34 -4.56
N ARG A 101 1.82 13.32 -4.46
CA ARG A 101 2.86 13.19 -3.41
C ARG A 101 3.79 14.41 -3.30
N SER A 102 4.13 15.03 -4.42
CA SER A 102 5.02 16.21 -4.45
C SER A 102 4.35 17.44 -3.84
N LYS A 103 3.03 17.57 -4.01
CA LYS A 103 2.22 18.61 -3.38
C LYS A 103 2.06 18.33 -1.88
N LEU A 104 1.87 17.06 -1.51
CA LEU A 104 1.79 16.65 -0.10
C LEU A 104 3.08 17.00 0.65
N ARG A 105 4.24 16.69 0.06
CA ARG A 105 5.54 17.06 0.65
C ARG A 105 5.66 18.58 0.89
N LYS A 106 5.23 19.39 -0.08
CA LYS A 106 5.22 20.85 0.09
C LYS A 106 4.28 21.31 1.19
N LEU A 107 3.09 20.71 1.29
CA LEU A 107 2.16 21.02 2.39
C LEU A 107 2.77 20.71 3.76
N CYS A 108 3.51 19.60 3.89
CA CYS A 108 4.23 19.29 5.12
C CYS A 108 5.28 20.34 5.49
N GLU A 109 5.92 20.95 4.49
CA GLU A 109 6.93 21.99 4.70
C GLU A 109 6.33 23.33 5.18
N TYR A 110 5.06 23.62 4.82
CA TYR A 110 4.41 24.90 5.15
C TYR A 110 3.50 24.86 6.40
N ASP A 111 2.86 23.72 6.69
CA ASP A 111 1.81 23.61 7.72
C ASP A 111 2.31 23.03 9.08
N GLU A 112 3.62 22.97 9.34
CA GLU A 112 4.21 22.27 10.51
C GLU A 112 3.75 20.80 10.66
N LEU A 113 3.25 20.20 9.59
CA LEU A 113 2.82 18.80 9.61
C LEU A 113 4.04 17.87 9.66
N PRO A 114 3.90 16.66 10.24
CA PRO A 114 4.94 15.66 10.15
C PRO A 114 5.33 15.40 8.70
N GLN A 115 6.60 15.09 8.47
CA GLN A 115 7.12 14.87 7.13
C GLN A 115 6.57 13.55 6.58
N ILE A 116 5.52 13.63 5.77
CA ILE A 116 4.80 12.47 5.24
C ILE A 116 5.35 12.06 3.88
N PHE A 117 5.49 10.76 3.68
CA PHE A 117 5.94 10.18 2.40
C PHE A 117 4.98 9.09 1.93
N LEU A 118 4.72 9.08 0.61
CA LEU A 118 3.88 8.08 -0.05
C LEU A 118 4.73 7.16 -0.93
N SER A 119 4.61 5.84 -0.74
CA SER A 119 5.28 4.82 -1.56
C SER A 119 4.30 3.77 -2.08
N LYS A 120 4.60 3.21 -3.25
CA LYS A 120 3.93 2.03 -3.77
C LYS A 120 4.59 0.77 -3.21
N ILE A 121 3.80 -0.31 -3.12
CA ILE A 121 4.27 -1.67 -2.79
C ILE A 121 4.41 -2.47 -4.08
#